data_AF-A0A961AH06-F1
#
_entry.id   AF-A0A961AH06-F1
#
_cell.length_a   1.000
_cell.length_b   1.000
_cell.length_c   1.000
_cell.angle_alpha   90.00
_cell.angle_beta   90.00
_cell.angle_gamma   90.00
#
_symmetry.space_group_name_H-M   'P 1'
#
loop_
_entity.id
_entity.type
_entity.pdbx_description
1 polymer ?
#
loop_
_entity_poly.entity_id
_entity_poly.type
_entity_poly.pdbx_seq_one_letter_code
_entity_poly.pdbx_strand_id
1 'polypeptide(L)' 'LDGAADHGVSEALYLHDPDGNGLELYVDRDRDDWPRDATGELKMTTEPLDLDALLAEVESS' A
#
# COMPACT_ATOMS: atom_id res chain seq x y z
N LEU A 1 -1.10 12.69 7.76
CA LEU A 1 -0.79 11.58 6.84
C LEU A 1 -0.04 12.18 5.68
N ASP A 2 1.18 11.72 5.48
CA ASP A 2 2.15 12.40 4.63
C ASP A 2 2.22 11.80 3.21
N GLY A 3 1.75 10.56 3.07
CA GLY A 3 1.58 9.92 1.77
C GLY A 3 1.09 8.49 1.91
N ALA A 4 0.75 7.89 0.77
CA ALA A 4 0.36 6.50 0.70
C ALA A 4 0.68 5.95 -0.71
N ALA A 5 1.14 4.71 -0.77
CA ALA A 5 1.63 4.09 -1.99
C ALA A 5 1.10 2.66 -2.15
N ASP A 6 0.72 2.30 -3.37
CA ASP A 6 0.43 0.93 -3.80
C ASP A 6 1.60 0.41 -4.64
N HIS A 7 2.19 -0.70 -4.20
CA HIS A 7 3.31 -1.36 -4.86
C HIS A 7 2.89 -2.54 -5.74
N GLY A 8 1.59 -2.82 -5.84
CA GLY A 8 1.01 -3.97 -6.50
C GLY A 8 1.07 -5.24 -5.65
N VAL A 9 2.13 -5.40 -4.85
CA VAL A 9 2.31 -6.51 -3.90
C VAL A 9 2.01 -6.13 -2.45
N SER A 10 2.08 -4.84 -2.13
CA SER A 10 1.88 -4.30 -0.81
C SER A 10 1.36 -2.87 -0.88
N GLU A 11 0.62 -2.47 0.15
CA GLU A 11 0.14 -1.10 0.32
C GLU A 11 0.85 -0.48 1.52
N ALA A 12 1.30 0.76 1.37
CA ALA A 12 2.09 1.46 2.36
C ALA A 12 1.50 2.83 2.71
N LEU A 13 1.62 3.18 3.98
CA LEU A 13 1.16 4.41 4.58
C LEU A 13 2.34 5.12 5.24
N TYR A 14 2.54 6.40 4.91
CA TYR A 14 3.62 7.23 5.43
C TYR A 14 3.08 8.29 6.39
N LEU A 15 3.62 8.32 7.61
CA LEU A 15 3.23 9.27 8.64
C LEU A 15 4.41 9.71 9.50
N HIS A 16 4.25 10.83 10.19
CA HIS A 16 5.15 11.25 11.27
C HIS A 16 4.57 10.96 12.67
N ASP A 17 5.41 10.48 13.58
CA ASP A 17 5.08 10.50 15.01
C ASP A 17 5.15 11.92 15.59
N PRO A 18 4.69 12.16 16.84
CA PRO A 18 4.77 13.47 17.47
C PRO A 18 6.19 14.03 17.62
N ASP A 19 7.22 13.17 17.58
CA ASP A 19 8.63 13.55 17.65
C ASP A 19 9.22 13.90 16.26
N GLY A 20 8.45 13.73 15.19
CA GLY A 20 8.83 14.00 13.81
C GLY A 20 9.60 12.88 13.12
N ASN A 21 9.67 11.68 13.71
CA ASN A 21 10.25 10.52 13.03
C ASN A 21 9.29 10.05 11.92
N GLY A 22 9.84 9.70 10.76
CA GLY A 22 9.05 9.07 9.70
C GLY A 22 8.76 7.61 10.01
N LEU A 23 7.49 7.21 9.92
CA LEU A 23 7.03 5.83 10.00
C LEU A 23 6.42 5.42 8.67
N GLU A 24 6.70 4.17 8.30
CA GLU A 24 6.08 3.48 7.18
C GLU A 24 5.35 2.25 7.74
N LEU A 25 4.04 2.20 7.54
CA LEU A 25 3.23 1.04 7.81
C LEU A 25 2.88 0.40 6.48
N TYR A 26 3.20 -0.89 6.31
CA TYR A 26 2.84 -1.61 5.10
C TYR A 26 2.11 -2.92 5.42
N VAL A 27 1.28 -3.34 4.47
CA VAL A 27 0.61 -4.63 4.47
C VAL A 27 0.82 -5.30 3.12
N ASP A 28 1.21 -6.57 3.15
CA ASP A 28 1.31 -7.36 1.93
C ASP A 28 -0.09 -7.79 1.46
N ARG A 29 -0.34 -7.71 0.15
CA ARG A 29 -1.49 -8.37 -0.48
C ARG A 29 -1.29 -9.88 -0.47
N ASP A 30 -2.38 -10.63 -0.63
CA ASP A 30 -2.27 -12.07 -0.82
C ASP A 30 -1.36 -12.35 -2.03
N ARG A 31 -0.47 -13.35 -1.89
CA ARG A 31 0.56 -13.66 -2.89
C ARG A 31 -0.05 -14.12 -4.21
N ASP A 32 -1.27 -14.66 -4.16
CA ASP A 32 -2.01 -15.07 -5.35
C ASP A 32 -2.49 -13.87 -6.18
N ASP A 33 -2.64 -12.69 -5.56
CA ASP A 33 -3.05 -11.44 -6.21
C ASP A 33 -1.86 -10.60 -6.72
N TRP A 34 -0.63 -11.06 -6.48
CA TRP A 34 0.55 -10.31 -6.89
C TRP A 34 0.63 -10.20 -8.42
N PRO A 35 0.74 -8.98 -8.96
CA PRO A 35 0.79 -8.78 -10.40
C PRO A 35 2.04 -9.43 -10.99
N ARG A 36 1.83 -10.20 -12.06
CA ARG A 36 2.90 -10.83 -12.83
C ARG A 36 2.85 -10.34 -14.27
N ASP A 37 4.01 -10.22 -14.89
CA ASP A 37 4.08 -9.91 -16.32
C ASP A 37 3.93 -11.17 -17.20
N ALA A 38 4.11 -11.01 -18.51
CA ALA A 38 3.96 -12.10 -19.48
C ALA A 38 5.06 -13.18 -19.35
N THR A 39 6.16 -12.93 -18.64
CA THR A 39 7.23 -13.90 -18.38
C THR A 39 7.02 -14.61 -17.03
N GLY A 40 6.08 -14.14 -16.21
CA GLY A 40 5.74 -14.68 -14.89
C GLY A 40 6.52 -14.04 -13.74
N GLU A 41 7.28 -12.98 -14.03
CA GLU A 41 8.03 -12.21 -13.04
C GLU A 41 7.12 -11.21 -12.33
N LEU A 42 7.48 -10.86 -11.09
CA LEU A 42 6.69 -9.90 -10.30
C LEU A 42 6.77 -8.51 -10.88
N LYS A 43 5.61 -7.93 -11.12
CA LYS A 43 5.48 -6.58 -11.66
C LYS A 43 5.16 -5.60 -10.52
N MET A 44 6.22 -5.14 -9.85
CA MET A 44 6.10 -4.08 -8.84
C MET A 44 5.64 -2.77 -9.50
N THR A 45 4.70 -2.07 -8.87
CA THR A 45 4.28 -0.72 -9.26
C THR A 45 4.61 0.28 -8.16
N THR A 46 4.37 1.56 -8.42
CA THR A 46 4.36 2.60 -7.38
C THR A 46 3.31 3.60 -7.80
N GLU A 47 2.11 3.37 -7.30
CA GLU A 47 0.92 4.18 -7.61
C GLU A 47 0.48 4.90 -6.33
N PRO A 48 -0.15 6.09 -6.45
CA PRO A 48 -0.76 6.74 -5.29
C PRO A 48 -1.86 5.83 -4.72
N LEU A 49 -1.80 5.55 -3.42
CA LEU A 49 -2.84 4.76 -2.75
C LEU A 49 -4.09 5.62 -2.53
N ASP A 50 -5.27 5.06 -2.83
CA ASP A 50 -6.55 5.72 -2.58
C ASP A 50 -6.95 5.56 -1.10
N LEU A 51 -6.72 6.63 -0.34
CA LEU A 51 -6.96 6.67 1.10
C LEU A 51 -8.44 6.70 1.47
N ASP A 52 -9.28 7.27 0.61
CA ASP A 52 -10.72 7.36 0.85
C ASP A 52 -11.35 5.97 0.66
N ALA A 53 -10.90 5.21 -0.35
CA ALA A 53 -11.30 3.83 -0.56
C ALA A 53 -10.88 2.91 0.60
N LEU A 54 -9.65 3.06 1.12
CA LEU A 54 -9.15 2.25 2.23
C LEU A 54 -9.93 2.51 3.53
N LEU A 55 -10.24 3.77 3.84
CA LEU A 55 -11.07 4.12 5.00
C LEU A 55 -12.48 3.54 4.90
N ALA A 56 -13.07 3.51 3.69
CA ALA A 56 -14.38 2.92 3.47
C ALA A 56 -14.40 1.40 3.71
N GLU A 57 -13.30 0.69 3.49
CA GLU A 57 -13.18 -0.75 3.76
C GLU A 57 -13.27 -1.08 5.26
N VAL A 58 -12.68 -0.24 6.11
CA VAL A 58 -12.72 -0.37 7.58
C VAL A 58 -14.13 -0.13 8.12
N GLU A 59 -14.85 0.86 7.59
CA GLU A 59 -16.23 1.18 7.99
C GLU A 59 -17.26 0.15 7.51
N SER A 60 -16.89 -0.69 6.54
CA SER A 60 -17.72 -1.77 6.00
C SER A 60 -17.53 -3.12 6.72
N SER A 61 -16.61 -3.22 7.68
CA SER A 61 -16.25 -4.47 8.40
C SER A 61 -16.93 -4.63 9.75
#